data_AF-A0A9P3EQ38-F1
#
_entry.id   AF-A0A9P3EQ38-F1
#
_cell.length_a   1.000
_cell.length_b   1.000
_cell.length_c   1.000
_cell.angle_alpha   90.00
_cell.angle_beta   90.00
_cell.angle_gamma   90.00
#
_symmetry.space_group_name_H-M   'P 1'
#
loop_
_entity.id
_entity.type
_entity.pdbx_description
1 polymer ?
#
loop_
_entity_poly.entity_id
_entity_poly.type
_entity_poly.pdbx_seq_one_letter_code
_entity_poly.pdbx_strand_id
1 'polypeptide(L)' 'MALTPNAASVCGLRDIVGGLVADYETMQHPLPEVGSQGVVSEILTGKRELNVRQIQALSERFGVSPATFI' A
#
# COMPACT_ATOMS: atom_id res chain seq x y z
N MET A 1 -21.76 -3.19 -40.84
CA MET A 1 -21.86 -2.79 -39.43
C MET A 1 -20.50 -2.23 -39.03
N ALA A 2 -20.35 -0.91 -39.00
CA ALA A 2 -19.06 -0.24 -38.82
C ALA A 2 -18.61 -0.33 -37.35
N LEU A 3 -17.52 -1.05 -37.08
CA LEU A 3 -16.74 -0.85 -35.87
C LEU A 3 -15.87 0.38 -36.11
N THR A 4 -16.17 1.45 -35.39
CA THR A 4 -15.46 2.73 -35.46
C THR A 4 -14.00 2.55 -35.05
N PRO A 5 -13.03 3.13 -35.80
CA PRO A 5 -11.64 3.17 -35.38
C PRO A 5 -11.43 4.31 -34.39
N ASN A 6 -11.73 4.07 -33.11
CA ASN A 6 -11.33 4.96 -32.03
C ASN A 6 -10.81 4.16 -30.83
N ALA A 7 -9.85 3.27 -31.08
CA ALA A 7 -9.24 2.41 -30.06
C ALA A 7 -7.71 2.58 -29.96
N ALA A 8 -7.08 3.35 -30.86
CA ALA A 8 -5.63 3.52 -30.88
C ALA A 8 -5.12 4.55 -29.86
N SER A 9 -5.91 5.57 -29.50
CA SER A 9 -5.45 6.68 -28.64
C SER A 9 -5.68 6.46 -27.15
N VAL A 10 -6.59 5.56 -26.75
CA VAL A 10 -6.88 5.28 -25.33
C VAL A 10 -6.13 4.06 -24.78
N CYS A 11 -5.55 3.21 -25.65
CA CYS A 11 -4.82 2.02 -25.23
C CYS A 11 -3.52 2.39 -24.50
N GLY A 12 -2.78 3.40 -24.98
CA GLY A 12 -1.53 3.84 -24.36
C GLY A 12 -1.73 4.45 -22.96
N LEU A 13 -2.70 5.35 -22.80
CA LEU A 13 -2.95 5.97 -21.49
C LEU A 13 -3.51 4.96 -20.49
N ARG A 14 -4.39 4.06 -20.93
CA ARG A 14 -4.96 3.02 -20.06
C ARG A 14 -3.93 1.98 -19.64
N ASP A 15 -2.98 1.63 -20.51
CA ASP A 15 -1.87 0.73 -20.17
C ASP A 15 -0.90 1.39 -19.19
N ILE A 16 -0.53 2.66 -19.42
CA ILE A 16 0.35 3.41 -18.51
C ILE A 16 -0.31 3.58 -17.13
N VAL A 17 -1.58 4.01 -17.09
CA VAL A 17 -2.32 4.16 -15.83
C VAL A 17 -2.55 2.80 -15.18
N GLY A 18 -2.88 1.77 -15.95
CA GLY A 18 -3.04 0.41 -15.45
C GLY A 18 -1.75 -0.14 -14.85
N GLY A 19 -0.61 0.12 -15.48
CA GLY A 19 0.72 -0.23 -14.97
C GLY A 19 1.08 0.54 -13.70
N LEU A 20 0.80 1.85 -13.65
CA LEU A 20 1.02 2.66 -12.45
C LEU A 20 0.14 2.23 -11.27
N VAL A 21 -1.13 1.92 -11.53
CA VAL A 21 -2.05 1.43 -10.49
C VAL A 21 -1.63 0.04 -10.03
N ALA A 22 -1.30 -0.87 -10.95
CA ALA A 22 -0.83 -2.20 -10.60
C ALA A 22 0.49 -2.14 -9.81
N ASP A 23 1.43 -1.28 -10.20
CA ASP A 23 2.68 -1.06 -9.49
C ASP A 23 2.43 -0.43 -8.11
N TYR A 24 1.55 0.56 -8.00
CA TYR A 24 1.16 1.16 -6.71
C TYR A 24 0.42 0.16 -5.78
N GLU A 25 -0.47 -0.67 -6.32
CA GLU A 25 -1.16 -1.73 -5.57
C GLU A 25 -0.20 -2.86 -5.15
N THR A 26 0.83 -3.13 -5.97
CA THR A 26 1.86 -4.13 -5.68
C THR A 26 2.91 -3.59 -4.72
N MET A 27 3.19 -2.28 -4.76
CA MET A 27 3.97 -1.54 -3.79
C MET A 27 3.13 -1.28 -2.54
N GLN A 28 2.73 -2.35 -1.85
CA GLN A 28 2.39 -2.23 -0.44
C GLN A 28 3.63 -1.73 0.27
N HIS A 29 3.63 -0.43 0.59
CA HIS A 29 4.73 0.28 1.24
C HIS A 29 5.36 -0.63 2.30
N PRO A 30 6.55 -1.22 2.04
CA PRO A 30 7.16 -2.09 3.00
C PRO A 30 7.37 -1.25 4.25
N LEU A 31 6.88 -1.76 5.38
CA LEU A 31 7.11 -1.22 6.70
C LEU A 31 8.25 -2.03 7.32
N PRO A 32 9.52 -1.80 6.93
CA PRO A 32 10.65 -2.56 7.47
C PRO A 32 10.74 -2.45 8.99
N GLU A 33 10.23 -1.35 9.54
CA GLU A 33 10.08 -1.06 10.97
C GLU A 33 9.10 -2.00 11.71
N VAL A 34 8.05 -2.51 11.05
CA VAL A 34 7.10 -3.47 11.63
C VAL A 34 7.45 -4.91 11.25
N GLY A 35 8.06 -5.10 10.08
CA GLY A 35 8.46 -6.39 9.53
C GLY A 35 7.75 -6.69 8.21
N SER A 36 7.82 -7.95 7.77
CA SER A 36 7.18 -8.41 6.53
C SER A 36 5.67 -8.17 6.54
N GLN A 37 5.05 -8.12 5.36
CA GLN A 37 3.61 -7.88 5.15
C GLN A 37 2.71 -8.76 6.06
N GLY A 38 3.07 -10.03 6.24
CA GLY A 38 2.36 -10.94 7.14
C GLY A 38 2.31 -10.47 8.60
N VAL A 39 3.39 -9.84 9.09
CA VAL A 39 3.47 -9.31 10.46
C VAL A 39 2.51 -8.14 10.66
N VAL A 40 2.42 -7.24 9.68
CA VAL A 40 1.45 -6.14 9.70
C VAL A 40 0.02 -6.69 9.73
N SER A 41 -0.25 -7.73 8.95
CA SER A 41 -1.56 -8.38 8.95
C SER A 41 -1.88 -9.03 10.31
N GLU A 42 -0.91 -9.67 10.95
CA GLU A 42 -1.07 -10.27 12.28
C GLU A 42 -1.33 -9.21 13.36
N ILE A 43 -0.68 -8.05 13.27
CA ILE A 43 -0.92 -6.92 14.17
C ILE A 43 -2.34 -6.36 14.00
N LEU A 44 -2.76 -6.13 12.75
CA LEU A 44 -4.11 -5.65 12.45
C LEU A 44 -5.21 -6.65 12.83
N THR A 45 -4.91 -7.95 12.83
CA THR A 45 -5.83 -8.99 13.34
C THR A 45 -5.70 -9.25 14.83
N GLY A 46 -4.86 -8.51 15.56
CA GLY A 46 -4.67 -8.67 17.00
C GLY A 46 -3.95 -9.97 17.40
N LYS A 47 -3.36 -10.69 16.43
CA LYS A 47 -2.54 -11.89 16.68
C LYS A 47 -1.17 -11.53 17.25
N ARG A 48 -0.74 -10.28 17.11
CA ARG A 48 0.55 -9.79 17.58
C ARG A 48 0.43 -8.37 18.12
N GLU A 49 1.05 -8.10 19.26
CA GLU A 49 1.12 -6.75 19.82
C GLU A 49 2.29 -5.96 19.22
N LEU A 50 2.08 -4.66 19.02
CA LEU A 50 3.13 -3.75 18.58
C LEU A 50 4.11 -3.48 19.73
N ASN A 51 5.41 -3.63 19.46
CA ASN A 51 6.43 -3.24 20.42
C ASN A 51 6.61 -1.71 20.43
N VAL A 52 6.99 -1.12 21.56
CA VAL A 52 7.23 0.32 21.72
C VAL A 52 8.16 0.88 20.62
N ARG A 53 9.19 0.13 20.21
CA ARG A 53 10.07 0.50 19.08
C ARG A 53 9.33 0.64 17.74
N GLN A 54 8.38 -0.24 17.48
CA GLN A 54 7.59 -0.24 16.25
C GLN A 54 6.54 0.87 16.29
N ILE A 55 5.91 1.08 17.44
CA ILE A 55 4.98 2.19 17.67
C ILE A 55 5.67 3.53 17.42
N GLN A 56 6.92 3.70 17.87
CA GLN A 56 7.69 4.92 17.64
C GLN A 56 8.00 5.14 16.16
N ALA A 57 8.48 4.12 15.46
CA ALA A 57 8.76 4.20 14.03
C ALA A 57 7.49 4.50 13.21
N LEU A 58 6.39 3.81 13.51
CA LEU A 58 5.07 4.07 12.90
C LEU A 58 4.60 5.49 13.19
N SER A 59 4.74 5.96 14.43
CA SER A 59 4.38 7.32 14.82
C SER A 59 5.17 8.36 14.02
N GLU A 60 6.48 8.18 13.84
CA GLU A 60 7.32 9.06 13.03
C GLU A 60 6.96 9.01 11.55
N ARG A 61 6.70 7.83 11.01
CA ARG A 61 6.41 7.62 9.58
C ARG A 61 5.04 8.16 9.18
N PHE A 62 4.03 7.96 10.02
CA PHE A 62 2.65 8.39 9.77
C PHE A 62 2.34 9.76 10.38
N GLY A 63 3.24 10.32 11.19
CA GLY A 63 3.03 11.59 11.88
C GLY A 63 1.89 11.56 12.89
N VAL A 64 1.55 10.37 13.41
CA VAL A 64 0.45 10.16 14.37
C VAL A 64 1.00 9.92 15.77
N SER A 65 0.23 10.22 16.81
CA SER A 65 0.68 10.02 18.19
C SER A 65 0.82 8.52 18.50
N PRO A 66 1.87 8.08 19.24
CA PRO A 66 2.03 6.68 19.63
C PRO A 66 0.85 6.16 20.47
N ALA A 67 0.11 7.08 21.10
CA ALA A 67 -1.12 6.80 21.82
C ALA A 67 -2.24 6.19 20.96
N THR A 68 -2.15 6.29 19.62
CA THR A 68 -3.12 5.70 18.69
C THR A 68 -2.95 4.18 18.53
N PHE A 69 -1.81 3.62 18.94
CA PHE A 69 -1.47 2.21 18.77
C PHE A 69 -1.42 1.40 20.08
N ILE A 70 -1.80 2.00 21.22
CA ILE A 70 -1.87 1.39 22.55
C ILE A 70 -3.30 1.20 23.02
#